data_AF-A0A4P7EYL6-F1
#
_entry.id   AF-A0A4P7EYL6-F1
#
_cell.length_a   1.000
_cell.length_b   1.000
_cell.length_c   1.000
_cell.angle_alpha   90.00
_cell.angle_beta   90.00
_cell.angle_gamma   90.00
#
_symmetry.space_group_name_H-M   'P 1'
#
loop_
_entity.id
_entity.type
_entity.pdbx_description
1 polymer ?
#
loop_
_entity_poly.entity_id
_entity_poly.type
_entity_poly.pdbx_seq_one_letter_code
_entity_poly.pdbx_strand_id
1 'polypeptide(L)'
;MSSKDRARLDRSLQRIDALLSALETSPYPATREPARELIEIVLDMHALALARIMAAASNSDDRTLLPSLAEDPQIKAVLVLHGLHPEELDMRVRKAVNHLRAELGVQGLRIELADLTSATVRLRVHGDNLETKRSCLREIEQTLMEAAPDLESIVIEEHNEAAPNQTTALAG
;
A
#
# COMPACT_ATOMS: atom_id res chain seq x y z
N MET A 1 -19.58 4.27 -0.93
CA MET A 1 -19.47 5.25 -2.03
C MET A 1 -20.44 4.89 -3.16
N SER A 2 -21.02 5.87 -3.87
CA SER A 2 -21.83 5.59 -5.06
C SER A 2 -20.93 5.23 -6.25
N SER A 3 -21.39 4.33 -7.14
CA SER A 3 -20.71 4.04 -8.42
C SER A 3 -20.36 5.31 -9.21
N LYS A 4 -21.18 6.36 -9.05
CA LYS A 4 -20.98 7.68 -9.68
C LYS A 4 -19.74 8.43 -9.17
N ASP A 5 -19.43 8.33 -7.87
CA ASP A 5 -18.31 9.07 -7.28
C ASP A 5 -16.98 8.46 -7.73
N ARG A 6 -16.89 7.12 -7.82
CA ARG A 6 -15.71 6.42 -8.37
C ARG A 6 -15.44 6.83 -9.81
N ALA A 7 -16.47 6.76 -10.66
CA ALA A 7 -16.35 7.16 -12.07
C ALA A 7 -16.03 8.65 -12.25
N ARG A 8 -16.36 9.51 -11.28
CA ARG A 8 -15.95 10.92 -11.28
C ARG A 8 -14.49 11.07 -10.89
N LEU A 9 -14.02 10.34 -9.89
CA LEU A 9 -12.62 10.32 -9.46
C LEU A 9 -11.72 9.82 -10.60
N ASP A 10 -12.04 8.67 -11.19
CA ASP A 10 -11.24 8.07 -12.27
C ASP A 10 -11.09 9.02 -13.46
N ARG A 11 -12.18 9.70 -13.86
CA ARG A 11 -12.14 10.74 -14.91
C ARG A 11 -11.30 11.95 -14.51
N SER A 12 -11.32 12.33 -13.23
CA SER A 12 -10.52 13.46 -12.74
C SER A 12 -9.04 13.11 -12.78
N LEU A 13 -8.65 11.91 -12.35
CA LEU A 13 -7.27 11.40 -12.42
C LEU A 13 -6.76 11.36 -13.86
N GLN A 14 -7.53 10.75 -14.78
CA GLN A 14 -7.18 10.73 -16.21
C GLN A 14 -7.00 12.14 -16.79
N ARG A 15 -7.83 13.10 -16.36
CA ARG A 15 -7.72 14.49 -16.81
C ARG A 15 -6.48 15.17 -16.23
N ILE A 16 -6.15 14.92 -14.96
CA ILE A 16 -4.94 15.42 -14.32
C ILE A 16 -3.71 14.90 -15.07
N ASP A 17 -3.63 13.59 -15.34
CA ASP A 17 -2.49 12.99 -16.07
C ASP A 17 -2.32 13.60 -17.47
N ALA A 18 -3.42 13.79 -18.20
CA ALA A 18 -3.38 14.41 -19.52
C ALA A 18 -2.92 15.87 -19.47
N LEU A 19 -3.34 16.62 -18.45
CA LEU A 19 -2.93 18.02 -18.25
C LEU A 19 -1.46 18.12 -17.82
N LEU A 20 -1.01 17.26 -16.92
CA LEU A 20 0.39 17.15 -16.52
C LEU A 20 1.27 16.84 -17.74
N SER A 21 0.90 15.81 -18.52
CA SER A 21 1.61 15.44 -19.76
C SER A 21 1.68 16.61 -20.75
N ALA A 22 0.59 17.37 -20.90
CA ALA A 22 0.55 18.55 -21.77
C ALA A 22 1.45 19.70 -21.25
N LEU A 23 1.53 19.90 -19.94
CA LEU A 23 2.42 20.89 -19.32
C LEU A 23 3.90 20.49 -19.48
N GLU A 24 4.22 19.21 -19.34
CA GLU A 24 5.58 18.70 -19.48
C GLU A 24 6.10 18.76 -20.93
N THR A 25 5.22 18.52 -21.90
CA THR A 25 5.52 18.56 -23.33
C THR A 25 5.39 19.96 -23.94
N SER A 26 5.00 20.96 -23.15
CA SER A 26 4.84 22.34 -23.60
C SER A 26 6.18 22.90 -24.09
N PRO A 27 6.22 23.52 -25.30
CA PRO A 27 7.43 24.14 -25.82
C PRO A 27 7.78 25.47 -25.15
N TYR A 28 7.01 25.92 -24.15
CA TYR A 28 7.21 27.17 -23.43
C TYR A 28 7.63 26.92 -21.97
N PRO A 29 8.94 26.88 -21.67
CA PRO A 29 9.45 26.61 -20.31
C PRO A 29 8.90 27.58 -19.26
N ALA A 30 8.63 28.83 -19.65
CA ALA A 30 8.06 29.87 -18.80
C ALA A 30 6.65 29.54 -18.26
N THR A 31 5.97 28.54 -18.82
CA THR A 31 4.65 28.08 -18.34
C THR A 31 4.74 26.86 -17.42
N ARG A 32 5.84 26.09 -17.49
CA ARG A 32 6.00 24.84 -16.74
C ARG A 32 6.34 25.10 -15.28
N GLU A 33 7.31 25.97 -15.01
CA GLU A 33 7.76 26.26 -13.64
C GLU A 33 6.64 26.87 -12.78
N PRO A 34 5.89 27.92 -13.21
CA PRO A 34 4.82 28.47 -12.39
C PRO A 34 3.64 27.51 -12.21
N ALA A 35 3.37 26.64 -13.19
CA ALA A 35 2.33 25.62 -13.06
C ALA A 35 2.73 24.55 -12.03
N ARG A 36 3.99 24.13 -12.02
CA ARG A 36 4.54 23.21 -11.02
C ARG A 36 4.50 23.82 -9.62
N GLU A 37 5.02 25.04 -9.48
CA GLU A 37 5.00 25.79 -8.21
C GLU A 37 3.56 25.95 -7.69
N LEU A 38 2.60 26.28 -8.55
CA LEU A 38 1.19 26.37 -8.17
C LEU A 38 0.66 25.03 -7.64
N ILE A 39 0.96 23.90 -8.30
CA ILE A 39 0.51 22.57 -7.86
C ILE A 39 1.14 22.23 -6.51
N GLU A 40 2.44 22.48 -6.34
CA GLU A 40 3.15 22.25 -5.07
C GLU A 40 2.49 23.07 -3.93
N ILE A 41 2.24 24.37 -4.13
CA ILE A 41 1.57 25.23 -3.15
C ILE A 41 0.15 24.74 -2.81
N VAL A 42 -0.61 24.34 -3.83
CA VAL A 42 -1.98 23.83 -3.63
C VAL A 42 -1.97 22.51 -2.84
N LEU A 43 -1.03 21.61 -3.14
CA LEU A 43 -0.88 20.35 -2.41
C LEU A 43 -0.42 20.59 -0.97
N ASP A 44 0.52 21.50 -0.73
CA ASP A 44 0.98 21.87 0.61
C ASP A 44 -0.13 22.50 1.45
N MET A 45 -0.93 23.38 0.85
CA MET A 45 -2.09 23.97 1.50
C MET A 45 -3.11 22.90 1.90
N HIS A 46 -3.39 21.93 1.03
CA HIS A 46 -4.28 20.82 1.35
C HIS A 46 -3.68 19.90 2.43
N ALA A 47 -2.39 19.60 2.36
CA ALA A 47 -1.69 18.81 3.37
C ALA A 47 -1.82 19.45 4.76
N LEU A 48 -1.61 20.76 4.85
CA LEU A 48 -1.77 21.51 6.10
C LEU A 48 -3.21 21.46 6.64
N ALA A 49 -4.20 21.63 5.75
CA ALA A 49 -5.61 21.54 6.15
C ALA A 49 -5.98 20.13 6.64
N LEU A 50 -5.55 19.09 5.92
CA LEU A 50 -5.76 17.68 6.29
C LEU A 50 -5.10 17.34 7.62
N ALA A 51 -3.87 17.80 7.85
CA ALA A 51 -3.16 17.58 9.11
C ALA A 51 -3.95 18.17 10.29
N ARG A 52 -4.55 19.36 10.12
CA ARG A 52 -5.40 19.97 11.15
C ARG A 52 -6.70 19.21 11.37
N ILE A 53 -7.32 18.69 10.32
CA ILE A 53 -8.51 17.82 10.43
C ILE A 53 -8.15 16.54 11.21
N MET A 54 -7.04 15.90 10.88
CA MET A 54 -6.57 14.69 11.57
C MET A 54 -6.23 14.95 13.03
N ALA A 55 -5.60 16.09 13.34
CA ALA A 55 -5.36 16.51 14.71
C ALA A 55 -6.66 16.77 15.49
N ALA A 56 -7.66 17.40 14.86
CA ALA A 56 -8.97 17.59 15.47
C ALA A 56 -9.68 16.24 15.73
N ALA A 57 -9.61 15.31 14.77
CA ALA A 57 -10.17 13.97 14.94
C ALA A 57 -9.47 13.18 16.06
N SER A 58 -8.14 13.30 16.17
CA SER A 58 -7.33 12.67 17.23
C SER A 58 -7.70 13.17 18.63
N ASN A 59 -8.04 14.45 18.74
CA ASN A 59 -8.44 15.10 19.98
C ASN A 59 -9.92 14.95 20.31
N SER A 60 -10.72 14.33 19.45
CA SER A 60 -12.14 14.09 19.73
C SER A 60 -12.32 13.02 20.81
N ASP A 61 -13.41 13.12 21.57
CA ASP A 61 -13.80 12.09 22.56
C ASP A 61 -14.23 10.77 21.88
N ASP A 62 -14.58 10.83 20.58
CA ASP A 62 -14.95 9.67 19.78
C ASP A 62 -13.71 8.91 19.29
N ARG A 63 -13.38 7.82 19.99
CA ARG A 63 -12.25 6.94 19.65
C ARG A 63 -12.44 6.18 18.34
N THR A 64 -13.63 6.18 17.74
CA THR A 64 -13.92 5.47 16.48
C THR A 64 -13.71 6.34 15.24
N LEU A 65 -13.65 7.67 15.41
CA LEU A 65 -13.54 8.60 14.28
C LEU A 65 -12.23 8.40 13.48
N LEU A 66 -11.08 8.39 14.16
CA LEU A 66 -9.80 8.17 13.48
C LEU A 66 -9.72 6.81 12.75
N PRO A 67 -10.04 5.67 13.41
CA PRO A 67 -10.09 4.38 12.73
C PRO A 67 -11.01 4.38 11.50
N SER A 68 -12.22 4.96 11.61
CA SER A 68 -13.15 4.99 10.47
C SER A 68 -12.63 5.82 9.29
N LEU A 69 -11.93 6.93 9.54
CA LEU A 69 -11.25 7.70 8.50
C LEU A 69 -10.11 6.90 7.85
N ALA A 70 -9.34 6.14 8.64
CA ALA A 70 -8.24 5.31 8.15
C ALA A 70 -8.72 4.06 7.40
N GLU A 71 -9.92 3.56 7.70
CA GLU A 71 -10.52 2.40 7.03
C GLU A 71 -11.19 2.76 5.70
N ASP A 72 -11.64 4.00 5.51
CA ASP A 72 -12.16 4.45 4.22
C ASP A 72 -11.04 4.45 3.16
N PRO A 73 -11.15 3.67 2.06
CA PRO A 73 -10.07 3.51 1.10
C PRO A 73 -9.62 4.82 0.42
N GLN A 74 -10.52 5.77 0.23
CA GLN A 74 -10.21 7.04 -0.43
C GLN A 74 -9.52 8.00 0.51
N ILE A 75 -10.04 8.11 1.74
CA ILE A 75 -9.43 8.93 2.78
C ILE A 75 -8.04 8.37 3.08
N LYS A 76 -7.91 7.04 3.24
CA LYS A 76 -6.62 6.36 3.40
C LYS A 76 -5.63 6.74 2.30
N ALA A 77 -6.02 6.65 1.02
CA ALA A 77 -5.13 6.98 -0.09
C ALA A 77 -4.63 8.44 -0.04
N VAL A 78 -5.52 9.39 0.28
CA VAL A 78 -5.15 10.81 0.42
C VAL A 78 -4.27 11.04 1.64
N LEU A 79 -4.58 10.42 2.77
CA LEU A 79 -3.76 10.53 3.98
C LEU A 79 -2.36 9.97 3.75
N VAL A 80 -2.25 8.84 3.08
CA VAL A 80 -0.97 8.23 2.71
C VAL A 80 -0.18 9.14 1.77
N LEU A 81 -0.81 9.70 0.73
CA LEU A 81 -0.17 10.65 -0.20
C LEU A 81 0.46 11.85 0.54
N HIS A 82 -0.16 12.29 1.63
CA HIS A 82 0.32 13.41 2.44
C HIS A 82 1.15 13.00 3.67
N GLY A 83 1.42 11.70 3.88
CA GLY A 83 2.15 11.22 5.06
C GLY A 83 1.39 11.42 6.39
N LEU A 84 0.05 11.46 6.33
CA LEU A 84 -0.85 11.74 7.45
C LEU A 84 -1.63 10.50 7.93
N HIS A 85 -1.27 9.31 7.44
CA HIS A 85 -1.93 8.09 7.89
C HIS A 85 -1.66 7.88 9.40
N PRO A 86 -2.68 7.59 10.23
CA PRO A 86 -2.51 7.49 11.68
C PRO A 86 -1.66 6.28 12.12
N GLU A 87 -1.60 5.24 11.29
CA GLU A 87 -0.70 4.11 11.45
C GLU A 87 0.49 4.23 10.49
N GLU A 88 1.71 4.09 11.04
CA GLU A 88 2.95 3.98 10.26
C GLU A 88 2.90 2.82 9.26
N LEU A 89 3.66 2.95 8.17
CA LEU A 89 3.74 1.92 7.11
C LEU A 89 4.05 0.53 7.68
N ASP A 90 5.02 0.39 8.58
CA ASP A 90 5.40 -0.88 9.19
C ASP A 90 4.24 -1.55 9.94
N MET A 91 3.46 -0.77 10.70
CA MET A 91 2.30 -1.29 11.42
C MET A 91 1.23 -1.78 10.46
N ARG A 92 0.95 -1.01 9.40
CA ARG A 92 -0.04 -1.37 8.36
C ARG A 92 0.34 -2.65 7.63
N VAL A 93 1.60 -2.75 7.20
CA VAL A 93 2.13 -3.94 6.52
C VAL A 93 2.05 -5.15 7.44
N ARG A 94 2.47 -5.04 8.70
CA ARG A 94 2.38 -6.15 9.67
C ARG A 94 0.94 -6.61 9.89
N LYS A 95 -0.01 -5.68 10.00
CA LYS A 95 -1.43 -5.99 10.15
C LYS A 95 -1.98 -6.75 8.94
N ALA A 96 -1.65 -6.29 7.73
CA ALA A 96 -2.01 -6.97 6.48
C ALA A 96 -1.41 -8.37 6.39
N VAL A 97 -0.12 -8.53 6.70
CA VAL A 97 0.54 -9.85 6.70
C VAL A 97 -0.09 -10.77 7.75
N ASN A 98 -0.43 -10.27 8.94
CA ASN A 98 -1.12 -11.06 9.96
C ASN A 98 -2.50 -11.54 9.51
N HIS A 99 -3.24 -10.69 8.80
CA HIS A 99 -4.52 -11.08 8.20
C HIS A 99 -4.32 -12.19 7.14
N LEU A 100 -3.37 -11.99 6.22
CA LEU A 100 -3.02 -12.99 5.20
C LEU A 100 -2.55 -14.31 5.83
N ARG A 101 -1.80 -14.30 6.93
CA ARG A 101 -1.41 -15.52 7.66
C ARG A 101 -2.62 -16.34 8.08
N ALA A 102 -3.68 -15.69 8.56
CA ALA A 102 -4.88 -16.36 9.00
C ALA A 102 -5.65 -16.98 7.82
N GLU A 103 -5.77 -16.25 6.71
CA GLU A 103 -6.51 -16.71 5.52
C GLU A 103 -5.76 -17.80 4.75
N LEU A 104 -4.48 -17.57 4.47
CA LEU A 104 -3.63 -18.48 3.72
C LEU A 104 -3.27 -19.74 4.52
N GLY A 105 -3.23 -19.65 5.84
CA GLY A 105 -3.02 -20.80 6.72
C GLY A 105 -4.08 -21.90 6.55
N VAL A 106 -5.33 -21.53 6.24
CA VAL A 106 -6.41 -22.48 5.93
C VAL A 106 -6.12 -23.27 4.65
N GLN A 107 -5.37 -22.68 3.73
CA GLN A 107 -4.97 -23.29 2.46
C GLN A 107 -3.63 -24.05 2.56
N GLY A 108 -3.07 -24.19 3.77
CA GLY A 108 -1.80 -24.86 4.01
C GLY A 108 -0.57 -24.04 3.60
N LEU A 109 -0.74 -22.72 3.40
CA LEU A 109 0.35 -21.81 3.11
C LEU A 109 0.79 -21.07 4.37
N ARG A 110 2.09 -20.82 4.49
CA ARG A 110 2.67 -20.01 5.56
C ARG A 110 3.37 -18.80 4.96
N ILE A 111 3.03 -17.61 5.46
CA ILE A 111 3.62 -16.35 5.01
C ILE A 111 4.39 -15.68 6.15
N GLU A 112 5.58 -15.17 5.85
CA GLU A 112 6.45 -14.47 6.79
C GLU A 112 6.92 -13.15 6.22
N LEU A 113 6.83 -12.09 7.03
CA LEU A 113 7.48 -10.81 6.75
C LEU A 113 8.97 -10.95 7.03
N ALA A 114 9.79 -10.97 5.97
CA ALA A 114 11.23 -11.11 6.07
C ALA A 114 11.92 -9.77 6.31
N ASP A 115 11.48 -8.73 5.60
CA ASP A 115 12.03 -7.39 5.73
C ASP A 115 11.02 -6.32 5.26
N LEU A 116 11.18 -5.11 5.77
CA LEU A 116 10.49 -3.91 5.29
C LEU A 116 11.47 -2.74 5.32
N THR A 117 11.97 -2.36 4.15
CA THR A 117 12.97 -1.31 4.01
C THR A 117 12.53 -0.35 2.91
N SER A 118 12.53 0.96 3.19
CA SER A 118 12.28 2.01 2.19
C SER A 118 11.09 1.72 1.26
N ALA A 119 9.91 1.48 1.82
CA ALA A 119 8.68 1.14 1.07
C ALA A 119 8.74 -0.14 0.22
N THR A 120 9.76 -0.98 0.40
CA THR A 120 9.85 -2.32 -0.18
C THR A 120 9.58 -3.37 0.88
N VAL A 121 8.55 -4.19 0.67
CA VAL A 121 8.23 -5.32 1.54
C VAL A 121 8.79 -6.61 0.96
N ARG A 122 9.49 -7.40 1.79
CA ARG A 122 9.95 -8.73 1.44
C ARG A 122 9.18 -9.78 2.23
N LEU A 123 8.52 -10.66 1.51
CA LEU A 123 7.73 -11.75 2.08
C LEU A 123 8.32 -13.10 1.70
N ARG A 124 8.26 -14.07 2.61
CA ARG A 124 8.53 -15.47 2.32
C ARG A 124 7.23 -16.24 2.36
N VAL A 125 6.96 -17.00 1.30
CA VAL A 125 5.77 -17.85 1.21
C VAL A 125 6.20 -19.31 1.11
N HIS A 126 5.70 -20.11 2.04
CA HIS A 126 5.95 -21.54 2.16
C HIS A 126 4.67 -22.33 1.84
N GLY A 127 4.85 -23.54 1.32
CA GLY A 127 3.77 -24.48 1.00
C GLY A 127 4.16 -25.46 -0.09
N ASP A 128 3.40 -26.54 -0.24
CA ASP A 128 3.76 -27.63 -1.18
C ASP A 128 3.07 -27.50 -2.54
N ASN A 129 1.94 -26.78 -2.61
CA ASN A 129 1.17 -26.64 -3.84
C ASN A 129 1.51 -25.36 -4.62
N LEU A 130 2.18 -25.52 -5.76
CA LEU A 130 2.54 -24.44 -6.69
C LEU A 130 1.33 -23.69 -7.29
N GLU A 131 0.21 -24.36 -7.57
CA GLU A 131 -0.98 -23.70 -8.12
C GLU A 131 -1.66 -22.80 -7.08
N THR A 132 -1.72 -23.27 -5.82
CA THR A 132 -2.21 -22.48 -4.69
C THR A 132 -1.31 -21.27 -4.46
N LYS A 133 0.02 -21.45 -4.44
CA LYS A 133 0.99 -20.34 -4.31
C LYS A 133 0.76 -19.25 -5.36
N ARG A 134 0.68 -19.62 -6.64
CA ARG A 134 0.47 -18.66 -7.74
C ARG A 134 -0.84 -17.89 -7.61
N SER A 135 -1.91 -18.54 -7.15
CA SER A 135 -3.20 -17.89 -6.95
C SER A 135 -3.14 -16.88 -5.80
N CYS A 136 -2.44 -17.22 -4.72
CA CYS A 136 -2.28 -16.36 -3.55
C CYS A 136 -1.36 -15.16 -3.78
N LEU A 137 -0.42 -15.20 -4.74
CA LEU A 137 0.45 -14.03 -5.04
C LEU A 137 -0.36 -12.78 -5.34
N ARG A 138 -1.41 -12.90 -6.17
CA ARG A 138 -2.29 -11.77 -6.51
C ARG A 138 -3.08 -11.27 -5.31
N GLU A 139 -3.55 -12.19 -4.47
CA GLU A 139 -4.30 -11.87 -3.25
C GLU A 139 -3.42 -11.14 -2.22
N ILE A 140 -2.18 -11.58 -2.06
CA ILE A 140 -1.17 -10.96 -1.21
C ILE A 140 -0.87 -9.54 -1.71
N GLU A 141 -0.58 -9.38 -3.00
CA GLU A 141 -0.31 -8.07 -3.60
C GLU A 141 -1.49 -7.12 -3.42
N GLN A 142 -2.71 -7.58 -3.70
CA GLN A 142 -3.91 -6.75 -3.55
C GLN A 142 -4.11 -6.33 -2.10
N THR A 143 -4.04 -7.27 -1.16
CA THR A 143 -4.24 -6.99 0.27
C THR A 143 -3.19 -6.04 0.81
N LEU A 144 -1.94 -6.21 0.40
CA LEU A 144 -0.85 -5.30 0.77
C LEU A 144 -1.05 -3.91 0.15
N MET A 145 -1.44 -3.81 -1.12
CA MET A 145 -1.65 -2.51 -1.77
C MET A 145 -2.86 -1.76 -1.17
N GLU A 146 -3.89 -2.47 -0.73
CA GLU A 146 -5.05 -1.89 -0.05
C GLU A 146 -4.72 -1.41 1.38
N ALA A 147 -3.83 -2.12 2.07
CA ALA A 147 -3.36 -1.73 3.40
C ALA A 147 -2.28 -0.65 3.34
N ALA A 148 -1.39 -0.73 2.37
CA ALA A 148 -0.18 0.06 2.24
C ALA A 148 0.03 0.58 0.80
N PRO A 149 -0.78 1.57 0.36
CA PRO A 149 -0.72 2.08 -1.01
C PRO A 149 0.55 2.89 -1.33
N ASP A 150 1.33 3.24 -0.32
CA ASP A 150 2.67 3.86 -0.40
C ASP A 150 3.81 2.85 -0.50
N LEU A 151 3.53 1.55 -0.64
CA LEU A 151 4.56 0.58 -1.01
C LEU A 151 5.01 0.81 -2.47
N GLU A 152 6.32 0.86 -2.67
CA GLU A 152 6.92 0.97 -4.01
C GLU A 152 7.13 -0.41 -4.64
N SER A 153 7.42 -1.42 -3.82
CA SER A 153 7.74 -2.75 -4.31
C SER A 153 7.34 -3.85 -3.32
N ILE A 154 6.82 -4.95 -3.86
CA ILE A 154 6.51 -6.17 -3.12
C ILE A 154 7.37 -7.28 -3.73
N VAL A 155 8.26 -7.84 -2.92
CA VAL A 155 9.13 -8.96 -3.34
C VAL A 155 8.71 -10.19 -2.57
N ILE A 156 8.28 -11.22 -3.31
CA ILE A 156 7.84 -12.48 -2.74
C ILE A 156 8.88 -13.55 -3.07
N GLU A 157 9.52 -14.07 -2.04
CA GLU A 157 10.45 -15.19 -2.11
C GLU A 157 9.67 -16.48 -1.88
N GLU A 158 9.58 -17.32 -2.91
CA GLU A 158 9.09 -18.69 -2.75
C GLU A 158 10.21 -19.51 -2.09
N HIS A 159 9.97 -19.96 -0.86
CA HIS A 159 10.87 -20.93 -0.24
C HIS A 159 10.25 -22.31 -0.37
N ASN A 160 10.96 -23.20 -1.05
CA ASN A 160 10.70 -24.63 -0.94
C ASN A 160 11.47 -25.09 0.29
N GLU A 161 10.79 -25.62 1.29
CA GLU A 161 11.47 -26.21 2.44
C GLU A 161 12.16 -27.50 1.94
N ALA A 162 13.37 -27.36 1.42
CA ALA A 162 14.23 -28.50 1.17
C ALA A 162 14.56 -29.09 2.54
N ALA A 163 13.96 -30.25 2.82
CA ALA A 163 14.17 -30.99 4.06
C ALA A 163 15.67 -31.04 4.41
N PRO A 164 16.06 -30.87 5.69
CA PRO A 164 17.42 -31.14 6.10
C PRO A 164 17.68 -32.63 5.84
N ASN A 165 18.62 -32.91 4.93
CA ASN A 165 19.07 -34.27 4.64
C ASN A 165 19.48 -34.94 5.96
N GLN A 166 18.63 -35.83 6.46
CA GLN A 166 19.05 -36.84 7.41
C GLN A 166 19.91 -37.83 6.63
N THR A 167 21.21 -37.56 6.55
CA THR A 167 22.19 -38.61 6.26
C THR A 167 22.25 -39.53 7.48
N THR A 168 21.36 -40.52 7.48
CA THR A 168 21.46 -41.67 8.38
C THR A 168 22.24 -42.78 7.67
N ALA A 169 23.25 -43.28 8.39
CA ALA A 169 23.83 -44.63 8.36
C ALA A 169 24.96 -45.03 7.38
N LEU A 170 26.15 -45.23 7.99
CA LEU A 170 26.95 -46.47 8.07
C LEU A 170 27.53 -47.11 6.79
N ALA A 171 28.87 -47.13 6.68
CA ALA A 171 29.72 -48.35 6.58
C ALA A 171 31.18 -47.97 6.25
N GLY A 172 32.14 -48.46 7.04
CA GLY A 172 33.59 -48.33 6.81
C GLY A 172 34.39 -48.47 8.08
#